data_AF-A0A7Y8WHS8-F1
#
_entry.id   AF-A0A7Y8WHS8-F1
#
_cell.length_a   1.000
_cell.length_b   1.000
_cell.length_c   1.000
_cell.angle_alpha   90.00
_cell.angle_beta   90.00
_cell.angle_gamma   90.00
#
_symmetry.space_group_name_H-M   'P 1'
#
loop_
_entity.id
_entity.type
_entity.pdbx_description
1 polymer ?
#
loop_
_entity_poly.entity_id
_entity_poly.type
_entity_poly.pdbx_seq_one_letter_code
_entity_poly.pdbx_strand_id
1 'polypeptide(L)' 'MNTYEITNMIVDDDFDSEEYVTAEFTHDQLNYSITFKKADLEIMNAWVFKDGTSLPANLSDTLIESIREDVKKRI' A
#
# COMPACT_ATOMS: atom_id res chain seq x y z
N MET A 1 8.36 -0.92 -17.20
CA MET A 1 7.14 -0.51 -16.47
C MET A 1 6.91 -1.58 -15.42
N ASN A 2 7.13 -1.25 -14.15
CA ASN A 2 6.93 -2.20 -13.07
C ASN A 2 5.44 -2.49 -12.99
N THR A 3 5.03 -3.68 -13.42
CA THR A 3 3.63 -4.08 -13.43
C THR A 3 3.25 -4.46 -12.01
N TYR A 4 2.49 -3.60 -11.36
CA TYR A 4 1.77 -3.92 -10.14
C TYR A 4 0.27 -3.79 -10.41
N GLU A 5 -0.54 -4.52 -9.64
CA GLU A 5 -1.99 -4.43 -9.70
C GLU A 5 -2.55 -4.31 -8.29
N ILE A 6 -3.27 -3.21 -8.00
CA ILE A 6 -3.98 -3.05 -6.74
C ILE A 6 -5.19 -3.98 -6.75
N THR A 7 -5.15 -4.99 -5.89
CA THR A 7 -6.20 -6.02 -5.77
C THR A 7 -7.26 -5.61 -4.76
N ASN A 8 -6.90 -4.82 -3.74
CA ASN A 8 -7.82 -4.35 -2.72
C ASN A 8 -7.35 -3.02 -2.10
N MET A 9 -8.30 -2.27 -1.53
CA MET A 9 -8.02 -1.02 -0.83
C MET A 9 -8.94 -0.88 0.38
N ILE A 10 -8.35 -0.59 1.53
CA ILE A 10 -9.05 -0.42 2.80
C ILE A 10 -8.78 1.01 3.26
N VAL A 11 -9.83 1.81 3.41
CA VAL A 11 -9.77 3.17 3.94
C VAL A 11 -10.35 3.15 5.35
N ASP A 12 -9.52 3.51 6.33
CA ASP A 12 -9.91 3.66 7.72
C ASP A 12 -10.25 5.14 7.98
N ASP A 13 -11.54 5.43 8.09
CA ASP A 13 -12.15 6.76 8.18
C ASP A 13 -12.70 7.04 9.60
N ASP A 14 -12.03 6.50 10.63
CA ASP A 14 -12.46 6.72 12.01
C ASP A 14 -12.23 8.18 12.43
N PHE A 15 -13.33 8.89 12.67
CA PHE A 15 -13.40 10.36 12.82
C PHE A 15 -12.59 10.93 14.00
N ASP A 16 -12.17 10.08 14.94
CA ASP A 16 -11.48 10.44 16.19
C ASP A 16 -10.00 9.97 16.23
N SER A 17 -9.41 9.48 15.11
CA SER A 17 -8.05 8.92 15.09
C SER A 17 -7.25 9.25 13.82
N GLU A 18 -5.95 8.87 13.83
CA GLU A 18 -5.12 8.93 12.62
C GLU A 18 -5.72 7.99 11.56
N GLU A 19 -6.17 8.57 10.45
CA GLU A 19 -6.76 7.83 9.33
C GLU A 19 -5.67 7.20 8.46
N TYR A 20 -5.92 5.97 8.00
CA TYR A 20 -4.97 5.21 7.19
C TYR A 20 -5.61 4.64 5.94
N VAL A 21 -4.82 4.53 4.88
CA VAL A 21 -5.20 3.85 3.64
C VAL A 21 -4.25 2.70 3.43
N THR A 22 -4.77 1.48 3.43
CA THR A 22 -4.00 0.28 3.12
C THR A 22 -4.35 -0.19 1.72
N ALA A 23 -3.35 -0.26 0.85
CA ALA A 23 -3.49 -0.80 -0.50
C ALA A 23 -2.81 -2.18 -0.55
N GLU A 24 -3.58 -3.19 -0.94
CA GLU A 24 -3.06 -4.52 -1.24
C GLU A 24 -2.84 -4.63 -2.75
N PHE A 25 -1.70 -5.15 -3.14
CA PHE A 25 -1.32 -5.23 -4.55
C PHE A 25 -0.46 -6.45 -4.85
N THR A 26 -0.50 -6.90 -6.10
CA THR A 26 0.40 -7.94 -6.60
C THR A 26 1.54 -7.32 -7.39
N HIS A 27 2.76 -7.84 -7.18
CA HIS A 27 3.94 -7.48 -7.96
C HIS A 27 4.85 -8.70 -8.03
N ASP A 28 5.39 -9.04 -9.21
CA ASP A 28 6.26 -10.22 -9.39
C ASP A 28 5.71 -11.52 -8.77
N GLN A 29 4.40 -11.77 -8.93
CA GLN A 29 3.70 -12.95 -8.39
C GLN A 29 3.65 -13.05 -6.86
N LEU A 30 4.05 -11.99 -6.15
CA LEU A 30 3.95 -11.87 -4.71
C LEU A 30 2.84 -10.89 -4.34
N ASN A 31 2.24 -11.11 -3.17
CA ASN A 31 1.24 -10.22 -2.61
C ASN A 31 1.92 -9.25 -1.66
N TYR A 32 1.59 -7.98 -1.78
CA TYR A 32 2.12 -6.90 -0.96
C TYR A 32 0.97 -6.12 -0.34
N SER A 33 1.28 -5.46 0.77
CA SER A 33 0.42 -4.48 1.40
C SER A 33 1.26 -3.27 1.73
N ILE A 34 0.75 -2.08 1.42
CA ILE A 34 1.37 -0.82 1.82
C ILE A 34 0.33 0.04 2.52
N THR A 35 0.67 0.58 3.68
CA THR A 35 -0.19 1.46 4.45
C THR A 35 0.35 2.87 4.41
N PHE A 36 -0.54 3.80 4.05
CA PHE A 36 -0.28 5.22 4.02
C PHE A 36 -1.09 5.91 5.11
N LYS A 37 -0.54 6.99 5.69
CA LYS A 37 -1.32 7.95 6.46
C LYS A 37 -2.20 8.74 5.50
N LYS A 38 -3.51 8.79 5.73
CA LYS A 38 -4.46 9.37 4.76
C LYS A 38 -4.24 10.88 4.56
N ALA A 39 -3.81 11.60 5.60
CA ALA A 39 -3.66 13.05 5.59
C ALA A 39 -2.65 13.57 4.55
N ASP A 40 -1.54 12.86 4.34
CA ASP A 40 -0.42 13.27 3.49
C ASP A 40 0.11 12.15 2.58
N LEU A 41 -0.44 10.94 2.69
CA LEU A 41 0.03 9.73 2.03
C LEU A 41 1.50 9.39 2.35
N GLU A 42 1.95 9.74 3.55
CA GLU A 42 3.21 9.24 4.11
C GLU A 42 3.12 7.73 4.31
N ILE A 43 4.18 7.00 3.96
CA ILE A 43 4.22 5.55 4.13
C ILE A 43 4.45 5.23 5.59
N MET A 44 3.51 4.48 6.18
CA MET A 44 3.64 4.00 7.55
C MET A 44 4.37 2.66 7.59
N ASN A 45 4.01 1.75 6.68
CA ASN A 45 4.66 0.46 6.55
C ASN A 45 4.42 -0.18 5.17
N ALA A 46 5.23 -1.18 4.86
CA ALA A 46 5.04 -2.05 3.71
C ALA A 46 5.38 -3.48 4.08
N TRP A 47 4.60 -4.42 3.58
CA TRP A 47 4.69 -5.84 3.86
C TRP A 47 4.61 -6.65 2.57
N VAL A 48 5.32 -7.78 2.54
CA VAL A 48 5.21 -8.80 1.52
C VAL A 48 4.72 -10.07 2.18
N PHE A 49 3.71 -10.69 1.60
CA PHE A 49 3.18 -11.97 2.04
C PHE A 49 3.83 -13.08 1.23
N LYS A 50 4.60 -13.94 1.91
CA LYS A 50 5.31 -15.06 1.31
C LYS A 50 5.32 -16.23 2.28
N ASP A 51 5.08 -17.44 1.78
CA ASP A 51 5.13 -18.68 2.57
C ASP A 51 4.20 -18.67 3.82
N GLY A 52 3.04 -17.99 3.72
CA GLY A 52 2.08 -17.90 4.82
C GLY A 52 2.41 -16.86 5.89
N THR A 53 3.45 -16.04 5.68
CA THR A 53 3.93 -15.05 6.64
C THR A 53 4.04 -13.67 6.00
N SER A 54 3.82 -12.61 6.80
CA SER A 54 4.06 -11.22 6.40
C SER A 54 5.44 -10.77 6.87
N LEU A 55 6.27 -10.34 5.93
CA LEU A 55 7.61 -9.81 6.18
C LEU A 55 7.68 -8.34 5.77
N PRO A 56 8.49 -7.49 6.43
CA PRO A 56 8.67 -6.12 6.00
C PRO A 56 9.16 -6.09 4.54
N ALA A 57 8.48 -5.33 3.69
CA ALA A 57 8.84 -5.21 2.28
C ALA A 57 9.75 -4.00 2.08
N ASN A 58 10.82 -4.21 1.31
CA ASN A 58 11.60 -3.12 0.77
C ASN A 58 11.13 -2.85 -0.67
N LEU A 59 10.31 -1.83 -0.84
CA LEU A 59 9.77 -1.40 -2.13
C LEU A 59 10.61 -0.25 -2.67
N SER A 60 10.87 -0.25 -3.98
CA SER A 60 11.55 0.88 -4.62
C SER A 60 10.69 2.15 -4.56
N ASP A 61 11.31 3.31 -4.39
CA ASP A 61 10.61 4.61 -4.36
C ASP A 61 9.70 4.83 -5.58
N THR A 62 10.15 4.42 -6.78
CA THR A 62 9.33 4.56 -8.00
C THR A 62 8.03 3.76 -7.94
N LEU A 63 8.04 2.57 -7.35
CA LEU A 63 6.85 1.74 -7.19
C LEU A 63 5.90 2.35 -6.16
N ILE A 64 6.47 2.81 -5.04
CA ILE A 64 5.75 3.53 -3.99
C ILE A 64 5.04 4.76 -4.56
N GLU A 65 5.75 5.61 -5.30
CA GLU A 65 5.17 6.83 -5.89
C GLU A 65 4.04 6.47 -6.85
N SER A 66 4.22 5.43 -7.66
CA SER A 66 3.17 4.98 -8.59
C SER A 66 1.91 4.53 -7.84
N ILE A 67 2.06 3.71 -6.79
CA ILE A 67 0.93 3.26 -5.96
C ILE A 67 0.28 4.46 -5.26
N ARG A 68 1.08 5.40 -4.74
CA ARG A 68 0.58 6.61 -4.08
C ARG A 68 -0.29 7.44 -5.02
N GLU A 69 0.14 7.64 -6.26
CA GLU A 69 -0.66 8.37 -7.26
C GLU A 69 -1.98 7.66 -7.58
N ASP A 70 -1.98 6.32 -7.62
CA ASP A 70 -3.20 5.52 -7.83
C ASP A 70 -4.14 5.57 -6.62
N VAL A 71 -3.60 5.45 -5.40
CA VAL A 71 -4.36 5.61 -4.15
C VAL A 71 -5.01 6.99 -4.08
N LYS A 72 -4.24 8.05 -4.37
CA LYS A 72 -4.72 9.44 -4.36
C LYS A 72 -5.89 9.69 -5.32
N LYS A 73 -6.00 8.93 -6.42
CA LYS A 73 -7.11 9.06 -7.38
C LYS A 73 -8.39 8.36 -6.91
N ARG A 74 -8.30 7.47 -5.91
CA ARG A 74 -9.41 6.63 -5.43
C ARG A 74 -9.98 7.07 -4.09
N ILE A 75 -9.30 7.96 -3.37
CA ILE A 75 -9.75 8.60 -2.14
C ILE A 75 -10.31 10.00 -2.39
#